data_AF-A0A504YA45-F1
#
_entry.id   AF-A0A504YA45-F1
#
_cell.length_a   1.000
_cell.length_b   1.000
_cell.length_c   1.000
_cell.angle_alpha   90.00
_cell.angle_beta   90.00
_cell.angle_gamma   90.00
#
_symmetry.space_group_name_H-M   'P 1'
#
loop_
_entity.id
_entity.type
_entity.pdbx_description
1 polymer ?
#
loop_
_entity_poly.entity_id
_entity_poly.type
_entity_poly.pdbx_seq_one_letter_code
_entity_poly.pdbx_strand_id
1 'polypeptide(L)'
;MEMAVARNLAQIGDEINRRYGPRLDRMIKLLPVNECPMESFSRVARALFSRGPTNWGQIVTLFYFGYRLVIRRVRSDVASAFRQVYNCLITFCRQLNIFRWIAEQGGWVSLAFAN
;
A
#
# COMPACT_ATOMS: atom_id res chain seq x y z
N MET A 1 27.88 -0.75 -3.32
CA MET A 1 27.03 -0.44 -2.15
C MET A 1 25.54 -0.40 -2.54
N GLU A 2 25.15 0.32 -3.60
CA GLU A 2 23.76 0.42 -4.09
C GLU A 2 23.10 -0.91 -4.48
N MET A 3 23.87 -1.82 -5.12
CA MET A 3 23.35 -3.14 -5.54
C MET A 3 22.94 -4.06 -4.39
N ALA A 4 23.51 -3.87 -3.20
CA ALA A 4 23.11 -4.63 -2.01
C ALA A 4 21.78 -4.10 -1.43
N VAL A 5 21.62 -2.78 -1.44
CA VAL A 5 20.38 -2.11 -1.01
C VAL A 5 19.21 -2.47 -1.93
N ALA A 6 19.42 -2.42 -3.25
CA ALA A 6 18.41 -2.81 -4.23
C ALA A 6 18.01 -4.29 -4.10
N ARG A 7 18.97 -5.20 -3.87
CA ARG A 7 18.69 -6.62 -3.63
C ARG A 7 17.93 -6.87 -2.34
N ASN A 8 18.28 -6.20 -1.25
CA ASN A 8 17.57 -6.34 0.02
C ASN A 8 16.14 -5.80 -0.08
N LEU A 9 15.93 -4.66 -0.74
CA LEU A 9 14.59 -4.14 -1.02
C LEU A 9 13.78 -5.10 -1.89
N ALA A 10 14.40 -5.71 -2.91
CA ALA A 10 13.76 -6.74 -3.72
C ALA A 10 13.39 -7.97 -2.89
N GLN A 11 14.28 -8.48 -2.03
CA GLN A 11 14.01 -9.63 -1.17
C GLN A 11 12.91 -9.36 -0.13
N ILE A 12 12.91 -8.17 0.50
CA ILE A 12 11.85 -7.78 1.42
C ILE A 12 10.52 -7.65 0.67
N GLY A 13 10.54 -7.04 -0.52
CA GLY A 13 9.38 -6.95 -1.40
C GLY A 13 8.85 -8.32 -1.81
N ASP A 14 9.73 -9.25 -2.18
CA ASP A 14 9.41 -10.61 -2.59
C ASP A 14 8.86 -11.42 -1.43
N GLU A 15 9.42 -11.30 -0.24
CA GLU A 15 8.94 -12.00 0.97
C GLU A 15 7.56 -11.48 1.39
N ILE A 16 7.36 -10.17 1.36
CA ILE A 16 6.06 -9.55 1.63
C ILE A 16 5.03 -10.00 0.58
N ASN A 17 5.40 -10.00 -0.70
CA ASN A 17 4.53 -10.44 -1.78
C ASN A 17 4.21 -11.94 -1.67
N ARG A 18 5.18 -12.79 -1.32
CA ARG A 18 4.98 -14.23 -1.10
C ARG A 18 4.02 -14.49 0.06
N ARG A 19 4.22 -13.79 1.17
CA ARG A 19 3.51 -14.06 2.44
C ARG A 19 2.12 -13.44 2.49
N TYR A 20 1.96 -12.24 1.93
CA TYR A 20 0.71 -11.46 2.00
C TYR A 20 0.01 -11.32 0.64
N GLY A 21 0.73 -11.39 -0.48
CA GLY A 21 0.19 -11.22 -1.83
C GLY A 21 -1.03 -12.10 -2.11
N PRO A 22 -1.00 -13.43 -1.93
CA PRO A 22 -2.16 -14.29 -2.19
C PRO A 22 -3.42 -13.93 -1.39
N ARG A 23 -3.26 -13.46 -0.14
CA ARG A 23 -4.38 -13.02 0.70
C ARG A 23 -4.93 -11.69 0.24
N LEU A 24 -4.05 -10.74 -0.07
CA LEU A 24 -4.41 -9.42 -0.57
C LEU A 24 -5.09 -9.51 -1.94
N ASP A 25 -4.63 -10.42 -2.79
CA ASP A 25 -5.22 -10.70 -4.11
C ASP A 25 -6.65 -11.24 -3.99
N ARG A 26 -6.89 -12.13 -3.02
CA ARG A 26 -8.25 -12.58 -2.71
C ARG A 26 -9.12 -11.44 -2.22
N MET A 27 -8.62 -10.59 -1.32
CA MET A 27 -9.36 -9.42 -0.83
C MET A 27 -9.72 -8.45 -1.96
N ILE A 28 -8.82 -8.24 -2.92
CA ILE A 28 -9.07 -7.38 -4.09
C ILE A 28 -10.05 -8.01 -5.07
N LYS A 29 -10.05 -9.34 -5.22
CA LYS A 29 -11.06 -10.05 -6.02
C LYS A 29 -12.46 -9.95 -5.43
N LEU A 30 -12.58 -9.81 -4.11
CA LEU A 30 -13.85 -9.62 -3.40
C LEU A 30 -14.40 -8.18 -3.52
N LEU A 31 -13.62 -7.23 -4.02
CA LEU A 31 -14.12 -5.87 -4.26
C LEU A 31 -15.10 -5.88 -5.44
N PRO A 32 -16.25 -5.21 -5.32
CA PRO A 32 -17.21 -5.12 -6.41
C PRO A 32 -16.52 -4.49 -7.64
N VAL A 33 -16.68 -5.12 -8.80
CA VAL A 33 -16.04 -4.66 -10.06
C VAL A 33 -16.51 -3.26 -10.45
N ASN A 34 -17.72 -2.88 -10.01
CA ASN A 34 -18.36 -1.61 -10.31
C ASN A 34 -18.19 -0.56 -9.20
N GLU A 35 -17.54 -0.88 -8.08
CA GLU A 35 -17.32 0.07 -6.99
C GLU A 35 -16.25 1.10 -7.37
N CYS A 36 -16.48 2.37 -7.03
CA CYS A 36 -15.52 3.43 -7.29
C CYS A 36 -14.17 3.08 -6.63
N PRO A 37 -13.03 3.14 -7.35
CA PRO A 37 -11.70 2.88 -6.81
C PRO A 37 -11.42 3.58 -5.47
N MET A 38 -11.88 4.82 -5.34
CA MET A 38 -11.71 5.63 -4.14
C MET A 38 -12.52 5.11 -2.95
N GLU A 39 -13.74 4.63 -3.19
CA GLU A 39 -14.60 4.08 -2.13
C GLU A 39 -14.06 2.76 -1.62
N SER A 40 -13.65 1.86 -2.53
CA SER A 40 -12.97 0.62 -2.19
C SER A 40 -11.71 0.89 -1.37
N PHE A 41 -10.89 1.84 -1.80
CA PHE A 41 -9.65 2.22 -1.12
C PHE A 41 -9.91 2.79 0.26
N SER A 42 -10.80 3.77 0.38
CA SER A 42 -11.10 4.43 1.65
C SER A 42 -11.66 3.44 2.68
N ARG A 43 -12.54 2.53 2.25
CA ARG A 43 -13.12 1.50 3.13
C ARG A 43 -12.05 0.55 3.67
N VAL A 44 -11.20 0.02 2.79
CA VAL A 44 -10.14 -0.92 3.19
C VAL A 44 -9.12 -0.22 4.08
N ALA A 45 -8.73 1.01 3.74
CA ALA A 45 -7.78 1.79 4.52
C ALA A 45 -8.32 2.07 5.94
N ARG A 46 -9.59 2.50 6.09
CA ARG A 46 -10.21 2.68 7.41
C ARG A 46 -10.23 1.39 8.23
N ALA A 47 -10.60 0.27 7.62
CA ALA A 47 -10.63 -1.03 8.31
C ALA A 47 -9.22 -1.53 8.70
N LEU A 48 -8.19 -1.14 7.95
CA LEU A 48 -6.82 -1.54 8.20
C LEU A 48 -6.23 -0.82 9.43
N PHE A 49 -6.54 0.46 9.59
CA PHE A 49 -6.01 1.30 10.67
C PHE A 49 -6.94 1.39 11.90
N SER A 50 -8.16 0.81 11.85
CA SER A 50 -9.07 0.80 13.02
C SER A 50 -8.75 -0.28 14.06
N ARG A 51 -7.90 -1.26 13.74
CA ARG A 51 -7.66 -2.46 14.57
C ARG A 51 -6.58 -2.30 15.64
N GLY A 52 -5.87 -1.18 15.67
CA GLY A 52 -4.78 -0.95 16.61
C GLY A 52 -3.77 0.09 16.12
N PRO A 53 -2.70 0.35 16.89
CA PRO A 53 -1.70 1.35 16.55
C PRO A 53 -1.06 1.13 15.18
N THR A 54 -0.72 2.25 14.52
CA THR A 54 -0.02 2.26 13.23
C THR A 54 1.29 1.47 13.31
N ASN A 55 1.50 0.56 12.36
CA ASN A 55 2.73 -0.19 12.19
C ASN A 55 3.11 -0.36 10.71
N TRP A 56 4.35 -0.77 10.46
CA TRP A 56 4.88 -0.97 9.11
C TRP A 56 4.08 -1.97 8.27
N GLY A 57 3.54 -3.03 8.89
CA GLY A 57 2.72 -4.02 8.20
C GLY A 57 1.44 -3.43 7.61
N GLN A 58 0.76 -2.54 8.36
CA GLN A 58 -0.40 -1.80 7.85
C GLN A 58 -0.01 -0.85 6.73
N ILE A 59 1.11 -0.13 6.87
CA ILE A 59 1.60 0.81 5.86
C ILE A 59 1.89 0.08 4.55
N VAL A 60 2.71 -0.96 4.57
CA VAL A 60 3.04 -1.72 3.36
C VAL A 60 1.80 -2.33 2.72
N THR A 61 0.86 -2.83 3.54
CA THR A 61 -0.43 -3.35 3.06
C THR A 61 -1.26 -2.28 2.34
N LEU A 62 -1.30 -1.04 2.86
CA LEU A 62 -2.01 0.08 2.25
C LEU A 62 -1.44 0.42 0.87
N PHE A 63 -0.12 0.54 0.75
CA PHE A 63 0.56 0.87 -0.50
C PHE A 63 0.39 -0.25 -1.54
N TYR A 64 0.56 -1.51 -1.13
CA TYR A 64 0.36 -2.66 -2.02
C TYR A 64 -1.09 -2.74 -2.52
N PHE A 65 -2.07 -2.50 -1.63
CA PHE A 65 -3.47 -2.47 -2.00
C PHE A 65 -3.75 -1.37 -3.04
N GLY A 66 -3.23 -0.15 -2.84
CA GLY A 66 -3.32 0.94 -3.80
C GLY A 66 -2.74 0.58 -5.16
N TYR A 67 -1.52 0.03 -5.20
CA TYR A 67 -0.87 -0.44 -6.43
C TYR A 67 -1.73 -1.45 -7.20
N ARG A 68 -2.24 -2.48 -6.51
CA ARG A 68 -3.05 -3.52 -7.13
C ARG A 68 -4.40 -3.02 -7.63
N LEU A 69 -4.98 -2.03 -6.95
CA LEU A 69 -6.23 -1.39 -7.36
C LEU A 69 -6.05 -0.58 -8.65
N VAL A 70 -4.91 0.10 -8.82
CA VAL A 70 -4.52 0.74 -10.09
C VAL A 70 -4.40 -0.31 -11.19
N ILE A 71 -3.61 -1.38 -10.98
CA ILE A 71 -3.39 -2.44 -11.98
C ILE A 71 -4.70 -3.11 -12.41
N ARG A 72 -5.66 -3.31 -11.50
CA ARG A 72 -6.98 -3.88 -11.84
C ARG A 72 -7.80 -2.96 -12.76
N ARG A 73 -7.56 -1.65 -12.73
CA ARG A 73 -8.26 -0.63 -13.54
C ARG A 73 -7.52 -0.25 -14.83
N VAL A 74 -6.31 -0.76 -15.05
CA VAL A 74 -5.48 -0.52 -16.26
C VAL A 74 -6.18 -0.89 -17.57
N ARG A 75 -7.24 -1.71 -17.53
CA ARG A 75 -8.05 -2.01 -18.73
C ARG A 75 -8.83 -0.81 -19.30
N SER A 76 -8.90 0.34 -18.60
CA SER A 76 -9.74 1.47 -18.99
C SER A 76 -9.12 2.87 -18.70
N ASP A 77 -7.93 3.13 -19.23
CA ASP A 77 -7.12 4.37 -19.03
C ASP A 77 -6.34 4.41 -17.70
N VAL A 78 -5.06 4.06 -17.82
CA VAL A 78 -4.08 3.96 -16.73
C VAL A 78 -3.84 5.29 -16.03
N ALA A 79 -3.80 6.40 -16.77
CA ALA A 79 -3.40 7.69 -16.23
C ALA A 79 -4.49 8.27 -15.32
N SER A 80 -5.75 8.16 -15.73
CA SER A 80 -6.90 8.60 -14.93
C SER A 80 -7.07 7.74 -13.67
N ALA A 81 -6.99 6.41 -13.81
CA ALA A 81 -7.11 5.50 -12.67
C ALA A 81 -5.99 5.69 -11.64
N PHE A 82 -4.74 5.84 -12.10
CA PHE A 82 -3.60 6.12 -11.22
C PHE A 82 -3.80 7.43 -10.46
N ARG A 83 -4.20 8.51 -11.13
CA ARG A 83 -4.40 9.83 -10.51
C ARG A 83 -5.44 9.80 -9.40
N GLN A 84 -6.55 9.09 -9.61
CA GLN A 84 -7.61 8.95 -8.60
C GLN A 84 -7.13 8.20 -7.36
N VAL A 85 -6.45 7.06 -7.54
CA VAL A 85 -5.92 6.27 -6.43
C VAL A 85 -4.81 7.01 -5.69
N TYR A 86 -3.92 7.66 -6.43
CA TYR A 86 -2.83 8.47 -5.86
C TYR A 86 -3.38 9.59 -4.97
N ASN A 87 -4.35 10.38 -5.46
CA ASN A 87 -4.94 11.47 -4.67
C ASN A 87 -5.61 10.96 -3.40
N CYS A 88 -6.31 9.83 -3.49
CA CYS A 88 -6.94 9.19 -2.34
C CYS A 88 -5.92 8.71 -1.31
N LEU A 89 -4.87 8.02 -1.75
CA LEU A 89 -3.75 7.57 -0.91
C LEU A 89 -3.09 8.75 -0.18
N ILE A 90 -2.73 9.81 -0.90
CA ILE A 90 -2.12 11.01 -0.29
C ILE A 90 -3.06 11.65 0.73
N THR A 91 -4.34 11.76 0.41
CA THR A 91 -5.35 12.34 1.31
C THR A 91 -5.48 11.52 2.58
N PHE A 92 -5.54 10.19 2.46
CA PHE A 92 -5.64 9.27 3.58
C PHE A 92 -4.38 9.30 4.46
N CYS A 93 -3.20 9.28 3.84
CA CYS A 93 -1.93 9.37 4.55
C CYS A 93 -1.77 10.69 5.31
N ARG A 94 -2.30 11.81 4.78
CA ARG A 94 -2.35 13.09 5.50
C ARG A 94 -3.31 13.04 6.68
N GLN A 95 -4.54 12.56 6.46
CA GLN A 95 -5.56 12.50 7.52
C GLN A 95 -5.14 11.65 8.72
N LEU A 96 -4.42 10.54 8.48
CA LEU A 96 -3.95 9.65 9.53
C LEU A 96 -2.54 9.95 10.03
N ASN A 97 -1.92 11.08 9.63
CA ASN A 97 -0.54 11.43 9.98
C ASN A 97 0.49 10.33 9.64
N ILE A 98 0.23 9.50 8.62
CA ILE A 98 1.10 8.38 8.23
C ILE A 98 2.48 8.90 7.81
N PHE A 99 2.53 10.04 7.10
CA PHE A 99 3.82 10.63 6.69
C PHE A 99 4.67 11.05 7.89
N ARG A 100 4.04 11.63 8.91
CA ARG A 100 4.72 12.01 10.15
C ARG A 100 5.20 10.77 10.90
N TRP A 101 4.35 9.76 11.02
CA TRP A 101 4.73 8.49 11.65
C TRP A 101 5.93 7.85 10.93
N ILE A 102 5.94 7.80 9.59
CA ILE A 102 7.06 7.29 8.80
C ILE A 102 8.34 8.06 9.12
N ALA A 103 8.27 9.40 9.19
CA ALA A 103 9.42 10.23 9.53
C ALA A 103 9.93 9.95 10.96
N GLU A 104 9.03 9.80 11.94
CA GLU A 104 9.35 9.46 13.33
C GLU A 104 10.00 8.07 13.46
N GLN A 105 9.71 7.15 12.53
CA GLN A 105 10.37 5.83 12.45
C GLN A 105 11.70 5.84 11.69
N GLY A 106 12.27 7.01 11.36
CA GLY A 106 13.51 7.11 10.59
C GLY A 106 13.34 6.97 9.07
N GLY A 107 12.11 7.13 8.58
CA GLY A 107 11.76 7.04 7.17
C GLY A 107 11.72 5.61 6.64
N TRP A 108 11.58 5.47 5.32
CA TRP A 108 11.57 4.15 4.65
C TRP A 108 12.92 3.43 4.72
N VAL A 109 14.00 4.15 5.02
CA VAL A 109 15.36 3.61 5.12
C VAL A 109 15.49 2.69 6.35
N SER A 110 14.77 2.94 7.44
CA SER A 110 14.86 2.11 8.65
C SER A 110 14.36 0.67 8.45
N LEU A 111 13.41 0.45 7.53
CA LEU A 111 12.98 -0.89 7.12
C LEU A 111 14.09 -1.69 6.43
N ALA A 112 15.07 -1.03 5.81
CA ALA A 112 16.18 -1.70 5.13
C ALA A 112 17.26 -2.20 6.10
N PHE A 113 17.20 -1.79 7.37
CA PHE A 113 18.21 -2.10 8.40
C PHE A 113 17.63 -2.78 9.66
N ALA A 114 16.33 -3.11 9.67
CA ALA A 114 15.72 -3.88 10.74
C ALA A 114 16.06 -5.38 10.58
N ASN A 115 17.05 -5.83 11.36
CA ASN A 115 17.44 -7.25 11.51
C ASN A 115 16.35 -8.08 12.19
#